data_AF-A0A517RMK3-F1
#
_entry.id   AF-A0A517RMK3-F1
#
_cell.length_a   1.000
_cell.length_b   1.000
_cell.length_c   1.000
_cell.angle_alpha   90.00
_cell.angle_beta   90.00
_cell.angle_gamma   90.00
#
_symmetry.space_group_name_H-M   'P 1'
#
loop_
_entity.id
_entity.type
_entity.pdbx_description
1 polymer ?
#
loop_
_entity_poly.entity_id
_entity_poly.type
_entity_poly.pdbx_seq_one_letter_code
_entity_poly.pdbx_strand_id
1 'polypeptide(L)'
;MNRRSPQTLTASQQNRRAFTLVELMIVIVIILILLGLLIPAIGAVRLRAQQANVRAEIANFETAITAFKQDFGIDPPSGIVLYESGTATWDQSSKGFIRQLWPQFDFSLNKDINGDGDVVDTITLNAGECLVFFLGGVFEQTPDGTYRVYGFSKNPAQPFLNPGHTSADPGYSAAYSASNTSRQGPYFEFDSSRFVDTDSDTALEYIDSFPGQQLPYIYLSSYEGRGYRTADLPATLGFRSVYREGNSAHGSTPGVPFKAKSYQIISPGADFQYGTGGNYDPDKNFPGPQLPTYTDDRTVEADNITNFVSGSLK
;
A
#
# COMPACT_ATOMS: atom_id res chain seq x y z
N MET A 1 52.37 -82.16 20.80
CA MET A 1 52.21 -80.70 20.99
C MET A 1 52.47 -80.01 19.65
N ASN A 2 51.44 -79.69 18.88
CA ASN A 2 51.56 -78.90 17.64
C ASN A 2 51.38 -77.42 17.96
N ARG A 3 52.47 -76.66 17.94
CA ARG A 3 52.44 -75.19 18.06
C ARG A 3 51.94 -74.60 16.74
N ARG A 4 50.80 -73.90 16.75
CA ARG A 4 50.30 -73.14 15.59
C ARG A 4 51.18 -71.91 15.37
N SER A 5 51.61 -71.70 14.13
CA SER A 5 52.41 -70.55 13.71
C SER A 5 51.60 -69.25 13.86
N PRO A 6 52.23 -68.13 14.26
CA PRO A 6 51.56 -66.86 14.45
C PRO A 6 51.06 -66.30 13.10
N GLN A 7 49.78 -65.93 13.04
CA GLN A 7 49.20 -65.20 11.91
C GLN A 7 49.60 -63.73 12.00
N THR A 8 50.47 -63.28 11.09
CA THR A 8 50.86 -61.88 10.95
C THR A 8 49.69 -61.10 10.32
N LEU A 9 48.99 -60.29 11.11
CA LEU A 9 47.97 -59.37 10.62
C LEU A 9 48.66 -58.26 9.80
N THR A 10 48.65 -58.39 8.48
CA THR A 10 49.09 -57.32 7.58
C THR A 10 48.08 -56.18 7.65
N ALA A 11 48.44 -55.08 8.31
CA ALA A 11 47.66 -53.85 8.27
C ALA A 11 47.59 -53.36 6.82
N SER A 12 46.40 -53.38 6.23
CA SER A 12 46.18 -52.75 4.92
C SER A 12 46.49 -51.26 5.06
N GLN A 13 47.59 -50.80 4.49
CA GLN A 13 47.87 -49.38 4.33
C GLN A 13 46.75 -48.78 3.47
N GLN A 14 45.73 -48.22 4.11
CA GLN A 14 44.82 -47.31 3.43
C GLN A 14 45.66 -46.09 3.06
N ASN A 15 46.05 -46.01 1.79
CA ASN A 15 46.66 -44.82 1.20
C ASN A 15 45.71 -43.63 1.43
N ARG A 16 45.97 -42.85 2.48
CA ARG A 16 45.35 -41.55 2.68
C ARG A 16 45.90 -40.65 1.59
N ARG A 17 45.14 -40.49 0.50
CA ARG A 17 45.44 -39.53 -0.56
C ARG A 17 45.43 -38.13 0.05
N ALA A 18 46.59 -37.49 0.11
CA ALA A 18 46.71 -36.09 0.47
C ALA A 18 46.30 -35.25 -0.74
N PHE A 19 45.43 -34.25 -0.53
CA PHE A 19 45.03 -33.30 -1.57
C PHE A 19 46.25 -32.48 -2.01
N THR A 20 46.45 -32.35 -3.32
CA THR A 20 47.49 -31.48 -3.86
C THR A 20 47.05 -30.02 -3.83
N LEU A 21 48.00 -29.09 -3.70
CA LEU A 21 47.73 -27.65 -3.74
C LEU A 21 47.04 -27.25 -5.06
N VAL A 22 47.44 -27.89 -6.17
CA VAL A 22 46.85 -27.66 -7.49
C VAL A 22 45.38 -28.09 -7.55
N GLU A 23 45.03 -29.24 -6.97
CA GLU A 23 43.62 -29.67 -6.91
C GLU A 23 42.77 -28.68 -6.11
N LEU A 24 43.28 -28.18 -4.98
CA LEU A 24 42.57 -27.17 -4.20
C LEU A 24 42.44 -25.85 -4.98
N MET A 25 43.48 -25.44 -5.71
CA MET A 25 43.49 -24.22 -6.50
C MET A 25 42.47 -24.26 -7.65
N ILE A 26 42.35 -25.39 -8.34
CA ILE A 26 41.35 -25.54 -9.42
C ILE A 26 39.93 -25.48 -8.84
N VAL A 27 39.70 -26.10 -7.68
CA VAL A 27 38.39 -26.08 -7.02
C VAL A 27 37.96 -24.66 -6.65
N ILE A 28 38.86 -23.86 -6.06
CA ILE A 28 38.51 -22.46 -5.74
C ILE A 28 38.25 -21.63 -7.00
N VAL A 29 39.01 -21.84 -8.08
CA VAL A 29 38.78 -21.14 -9.36
C VAL A 29 37.42 -21.48 -9.93
N ILE A 30 37.03 -22.75 -9.90
CA ILE A 30 35.69 -23.18 -10.34
C ILE A 30 34.60 -22.55 -9.46
N ILE A 31 34.76 -22.54 -8.13
CA ILE A 31 33.80 -21.91 -7.21
C ILE A 31 33.66 -20.40 -7.51
N LEU A 32 34.77 -19.69 -7.72
CA LEU A 32 34.75 -18.25 -8.03
C LEU A 32 34.08 -17.95 -9.37
N ILE A 33 34.30 -18.77 -10.40
CA ILE A 33 33.60 -18.64 -11.69
C ILE A 33 32.10 -18.86 -11.51
N LEU A 34 31.71 -19.92 -10.79
CA LEU A 34 30.30 -20.23 -10.54
C LEU A 34 29.61 -19.11 -9.75
N LEU A 35 30.25 -18.59 -8.70
CA LEU A 35 29.73 -17.45 -7.93
C LEU A 35 29.64 -16.18 -8.78
N GLY A 36 30.65 -15.91 -9.61
CA GLY A 36 30.66 -14.74 -10.50
C GLY A 36 29.50 -14.72 -11.50
N LEU A 37 29.05 -15.90 -11.96
CA LEU A 37 27.89 -16.03 -12.84
C LEU A 37 26.55 -15.96 -12.08
N LEU A 38 26.54 -16.32 -10.79
CA LEU A 38 25.30 -16.44 -10.00
C LEU A 38 24.81 -15.08 -9.47
N ILE A 39 25.71 -14.20 -9.05
CA ILE A 39 25.38 -12.89 -8.42
C ILE A 39 24.45 -12.01 -9.29
N PRO A 40 24.70 -11.76 -10.59
CA PRO A 40 23.83 -10.88 -11.38
C PRO A 40 22.41 -11.45 -11.56
N ALA A 41 22.24 -12.77 -11.58
CA ALA A 41 20.93 -13.39 -11.73
C ALA A 41 20.04 -13.20 -10.48
N ILE A 42 20.63 -13.13 -9.29
CA ILE A 42 19.90 -13.01 -8.01
C ILE A 42 19.16 -11.66 -7.91
N GLY A 43 19.79 -10.57 -8.37
CA GLY A 43 19.18 -9.23 -8.32
C GLY A 43 17.87 -9.15 -9.11
N ALA A 44 17.87 -9.64 -10.35
CA ALA A 44 16.68 -9.65 -11.20
C ALA A 44 15.56 -10.55 -10.64
N VAL A 45 15.91 -11.69 -10.04
CA VAL A 45 14.94 -12.57 -9.39
C VAL A 45 14.31 -11.91 -8.17
N ARG A 46 15.11 -11.23 -7.33
CA ARG A 46 14.61 -10.51 -6.16
C ARG A 46 13.64 -9.39 -6.54
N LEU A 47 13.99 -8.59 -7.55
CA LEU A 47 13.12 -7.53 -8.05
C LEU A 47 11.78 -8.09 -8.55
N ARG A 48 11.81 -9.17 -9.34
CA ARG A 48 10.58 -9.83 -9.82
C ARG A 48 9.72 -10.36 -8.67
N ALA A 49 10.34 -10.90 -7.63
CA ALA A 49 9.62 -11.35 -6.44
C ALA A 49 8.95 -10.18 -5.69
N GLN A 50 9.66 -9.05 -5.54
CA GLN A 50 9.09 -7.83 -4.93
C GLN A 50 7.91 -7.29 -5.76
N GLN A 51 8.06 -7.21 -7.09
CA GLN A 51 6.96 -6.81 -7.96
C GLN A 51 5.78 -7.78 -7.87
N ALA A 52 6.03 -9.09 -7.77
CA ALA A 52 4.97 -10.08 -7.61
C ALA A 52 4.22 -9.89 -6.27
N ASN A 53 4.92 -9.56 -5.19
CA ASN A 53 4.31 -9.25 -3.90
C ASN A 53 3.39 -8.02 -4.00
N VAL A 54 3.87 -6.93 -4.61
CA VAL A 54 3.05 -5.72 -4.82
C VAL A 54 1.84 -6.01 -5.71
N ARG A 55 1.98 -6.79 -6.78
CA ARG A 55 0.83 -7.21 -7.61
C ARG A 55 -0.19 -8.02 -6.82
N ALA A 56 0.28 -8.94 -5.97
CA ALA A 56 -0.60 -9.74 -5.12
C ALA A 56 -1.33 -8.87 -4.08
N GLU A 57 -0.63 -7.89 -3.50
CA GLU A 57 -1.23 -6.92 -2.60
C GLU A 57 -2.29 -6.05 -3.28
N ILE A 58 -2.02 -5.55 -4.49
CA ILE A 58 -3.02 -4.82 -5.28
C ILE A 58 -4.25 -5.70 -5.55
N ALA A 59 -4.08 -6.99 -5.87
CA ALA A 59 -5.21 -7.91 -6.05
C ALA A 59 -6.01 -8.12 -4.74
N ASN A 60 -5.33 -8.11 -3.59
CA ASN A 60 -5.99 -8.14 -2.28
C ASN A 60 -6.76 -6.84 -2.02
N PHE A 61 -6.24 -5.67 -2.39
CA PHE A 61 -7.01 -4.42 -2.36
C PHE A 61 -8.25 -4.48 -3.25
N GLU A 62 -8.15 -5.02 -4.46
CA GLU A 62 -9.32 -5.19 -5.33
C GLU A 62 -10.40 -6.07 -4.69
N THR A 63 -9.98 -7.12 -3.98
CA THR A 63 -10.89 -7.98 -3.22
C THR A 63 -11.55 -7.23 -2.06
N ALA A 64 -10.77 -6.45 -1.30
CA ALA A 64 -11.25 -5.62 -0.20
C ALA A 64 -12.23 -4.53 -0.66
N ILE A 65 -11.93 -3.85 -1.78
CA ILE A 65 -12.82 -2.84 -2.38
C ILE A 65 -14.10 -3.49 -2.88
N THR A 66 -14.03 -4.69 -3.45
CA THR A 66 -15.21 -5.44 -3.85
C THR A 66 -16.10 -5.77 -2.64
N ALA A 67 -15.52 -6.19 -1.52
CA ALA A 67 -16.24 -6.44 -0.28
C ALA A 67 -16.86 -5.15 0.30
N PHE A 68 -16.11 -4.04 0.32
CA PHE A 68 -16.63 -2.72 0.70
C PHE A 68 -17.84 -2.33 -0.15
N LYS A 69 -17.73 -2.48 -1.48
CA LYS A 69 -18.82 -2.18 -2.41
C LYS A 69 -20.04 -3.08 -2.21
N GLN A 70 -19.85 -4.35 -1.84
CA GLN A 70 -20.96 -5.25 -1.54
C GLN A 70 -21.76 -4.75 -0.32
N ASP A 71 -21.05 -4.27 0.69
CA ASP A 71 -21.65 -3.78 1.93
C ASP A 71 -22.32 -2.40 1.77
N PHE A 72 -21.71 -1.50 1.01
CA PHE A 72 -22.16 -0.10 0.89
C PHE A 72 -22.77 0.29 -0.45
N GLY A 73 -22.69 -0.57 -1.47
CA GLY A 73 -23.21 -0.34 -2.81
C GLY A 73 -22.39 0.62 -3.67
N ILE A 74 -21.30 1.20 -3.16
CA ILE A 74 -20.44 2.16 -3.87
C ILE A 74 -18.97 1.86 -3.60
N ASP A 75 -18.10 2.15 -4.57
CA ASP A 75 -16.65 2.08 -4.36
C ASP A 75 -16.20 3.18 -3.37
N PRO A 76 -15.10 2.99 -2.62
CA PRO A 76 -14.52 4.07 -1.82
C PRO A 76 -14.30 5.34 -2.66
N PRO A 77 -14.39 6.53 -2.06
CA PRO A 77 -14.03 7.77 -2.74
C PRO A 77 -12.50 7.87 -2.83
N SER A 78 -11.98 8.74 -3.68
CA SER A 78 -10.55 9.08 -3.68
C SER A 78 -10.25 10.44 -3.07
N GLY A 79 -11.28 11.18 -2.65
CA GLY A 79 -11.13 12.43 -1.92
C GLY A 79 -12.39 12.73 -1.13
N ILE A 80 -12.25 13.06 0.14
CA ILE A 80 -13.38 13.45 1.02
C ILE A 80 -12.89 14.35 2.16
N VAL A 81 -13.74 15.29 2.58
CA VAL A 81 -13.47 16.08 3.79
C VAL A 81 -14.36 15.57 4.92
N LEU A 82 -13.74 15.19 6.03
CA LEU A 82 -14.40 14.80 7.26
C LEU A 82 -14.30 15.93 8.27
N TYR A 83 -15.36 16.13 9.05
CA TYR A 83 -15.39 17.16 10.07
C TYR A 83 -15.77 16.54 11.39
N GLU A 84 -15.02 16.85 12.43
CA GLU A 84 -15.24 16.32 13.77
C GLU A 84 -16.37 17.03 14.50
N SER A 85 -16.40 18.36 14.41
CA SER A 85 -17.41 19.18 15.07
C SER A 85 -18.82 18.87 14.55
N GLY A 86 -19.75 18.66 15.49
CA GLY A 86 -21.18 18.51 15.23
C GLY A 86 -21.85 19.80 14.72
N THR A 87 -21.14 20.92 14.76
CA THR A 87 -21.62 22.20 14.23
C THR A 87 -20.98 22.57 12.89
N ALA A 88 -20.09 21.71 12.36
CA ALA A 88 -19.40 21.95 11.11
C ALA A 88 -20.35 22.01 9.91
N THR A 89 -20.02 22.88 8.96
CA THR A 89 -20.73 22.94 7.67
C THR A 89 -20.03 22.04 6.66
N TRP A 90 -20.55 20.82 6.52
CA TRP A 90 -20.04 19.85 5.55
C TRP A 90 -20.28 20.32 4.12
N ASP A 91 -19.29 20.11 3.25
CA ASP A 91 -19.49 20.27 1.82
C ASP A 91 -20.50 19.23 1.29
N GLN A 92 -21.18 19.59 0.19
CA GLN A 92 -22.27 18.78 -0.34
C GLN A 92 -21.81 17.39 -0.82
N SER A 93 -20.57 17.27 -1.31
CA SER A 93 -20.05 16.03 -1.86
C SER A 93 -19.72 15.03 -0.76
N SER A 94 -18.96 15.43 0.26
CA SER A 94 -18.63 14.60 1.41
C SER A 94 -19.88 14.21 2.21
N LYS A 95 -20.77 15.18 2.46
CA LYS A 95 -22.05 14.90 3.14
C LYS A 95 -22.91 13.89 2.37
N GLY A 96 -22.99 14.03 1.05
CA GLY A 96 -23.72 13.13 0.18
C GLY A 96 -23.15 11.71 0.22
N PHE A 97 -21.82 11.59 0.15
CA PHE A 97 -21.14 10.30 0.20
C PHE A 97 -21.32 9.60 1.56
N ILE A 98 -21.10 10.30 2.68
CA ILE A 98 -21.33 9.75 4.02
C ILE A 98 -22.79 9.31 4.21
N ARG A 99 -23.77 10.08 3.71
CA ARG A 99 -25.19 9.70 3.73
C ARG A 99 -25.49 8.45 2.91
N GLN A 100 -24.73 8.19 1.84
CA GLN A 100 -24.87 6.99 1.03
C GLN A 100 -24.36 5.75 1.77
N LEU A 101 -23.23 5.87 2.48
CA LEU A 101 -22.69 4.78 3.30
C LEU A 101 -23.56 4.51 4.54
N TRP A 102 -23.91 5.57 5.27
CA TRP A 102 -24.63 5.52 6.53
C TRP A 102 -25.81 6.50 6.50
N PRO A 103 -27.00 6.06 6.05
CA PRO A 103 -28.17 6.94 5.92
C PRO A 103 -28.62 7.61 7.23
N GLN A 104 -28.32 6.96 8.36
CA GLN A 104 -28.65 7.45 9.71
C GLN A 104 -27.52 8.27 10.35
N PHE A 105 -26.42 8.54 9.63
CA PHE A 105 -25.30 9.33 10.16
C PHE A 105 -25.80 10.66 10.72
N ASP A 106 -25.48 10.91 11.98
CA ASP A 106 -25.87 12.11 12.69
C ASP A 106 -24.73 13.13 12.66
N PHE A 107 -24.85 14.07 11.71
CA PHE A 107 -23.87 15.13 11.52
C PHE A 107 -23.83 16.14 12.67
N SER A 108 -24.81 16.12 13.58
CA SER A 108 -24.86 17.03 14.74
C SER A 108 -23.98 16.57 15.91
N LEU A 109 -23.42 15.37 15.83
CA LEU A 109 -22.58 14.80 16.87
C LEU A 109 -21.10 15.16 16.66
N ASN A 110 -20.47 15.56 17.75
CA ASN A 110 -19.02 15.62 17.88
C ASN A 110 -18.44 14.21 17.82
N LYS A 111 -17.22 14.10 17.33
CA LYS A 111 -16.51 12.82 17.11
C LYS A 111 -15.02 13.12 16.99
N ASP A 112 -14.22 12.21 17.51
CA ASP A 112 -12.76 12.23 17.48
C ASP A 112 -12.35 11.15 16.47
N ILE A 113 -12.12 11.55 15.23
CA ILE A 113 -11.89 10.67 14.07
C ILE A 113 -10.41 10.31 13.98
N ASN A 114 -9.52 11.25 14.28
CA ASN A 114 -8.07 11.04 14.26
C ASN A 114 -7.53 10.50 15.60
N GLY A 115 -8.31 10.57 16.68
CA GLY A 115 -7.95 10.04 18.00
C GLY A 115 -7.01 10.96 18.78
N ASP A 116 -6.99 12.26 18.47
CA ASP A 116 -6.04 13.21 19.06
C ASP A 116 -6.50 13.80 20.41
N GLY A 117 -7.74 13.51 20.80
CA GLY A 117 -8.32 13.95 22.06
C GLY A 117 -9.18 15.22 21.96
N ASP A 118 -9.43 15.74 20.76
CA ASP A 118 -10.40 16.81 20.53
C ASP A 118 -11.51 16.42 19.52
N VAL A 119 -12.32 17.41 19.10
CA VAL A 119 -13.48 17.21 18.22
C VAL A 119 -13.71 18.40 17.29
N VAL A 120 -12.68 19.20 17.02
CA VAL A 120 -12.83 20.45 16.25
C VAL A 120 -12.18 20.40 14.88
N ASP A 121 -11.56 19.28 14.52
CA ASP A 121 -10.78 19.18 13.30
C ASP A 121 -11.60 19.06 12.02
N THR A 122 -10.90 19.41 10.95
CA THR A 122 -11.29 19.18 9.56
C THR A 122 -10.19 18.35 8.91
N ILE A 123 -10.50 17.12 8.56
CA ILE A 123 -9.56 16.12 8.03
C ILE A 123 -9.83 15.97 6.54
N THR A 124 -8.82 16.16 5.70
CA THR A 124 -8.99 16.14 4.24
C THR A 124 -8.35 14.90 3.67
N LEU A 125 -9.14 13.83 3.54
CA LEU A 125 -8.64 12.59 3.00
C LEU A 125 -8.39 12.69 1.50
N ASN A 126 -7.16 12.43 1.09
CA ASN A 126 -6.68 12.35 -0.29
C ASN A 126 -6.75 10.90 -0.84
N ALA A 127 -6.27 10.70 -2.06
CA ALA A 127 -6.32 9.43 -2.77
C ALA A 127 -5.60 8.28 -2.06
N GLY A 128 -4.49 8.54 -1.36
CA GLY A 128 -3.76 7.53 -0.58
C GLY A 128 -4.48 7.22 0.74
N GLU A 129 -4.96 8.25 1.42
CA GLU A 129 -5.59 8.15 2.73
C GLU A 129 -6.97 7.50 2.66
N CYS A 130 -7.74 7.81 1.61
CA CYS A 130 -9.04 7.18 1.39
C CYS A 130 -8.90 5.65 1.26
N LEU A 131 -7.81 5.14 0.68
CA LEU A 131 -7.59 3.70 0.60
C LEU A 131 -7.49 3.08 2.01
N VAL A 132 -6.70 3.70 2.89
CA VAL A 132 -6.49 3.22 4.25
C VAL A 132 -7.73 3.42 5.10
N PHE A 133 -8.35 4.60 5.06
CA PHE A 133 -9.51 4.91 5.87
C PHE A 133 -10.72 4.02 5.52
N PHE A 134 -11.05 3.85 4.25
CA PHE A 134 -12.27 3.09 3.88
C PHE A 134 -12.08 1.58 3.89
N LEU A 135 -10.86 1.07 3.67
CA LEU A 135 -10.60 -0.38 3.79
C LEU A 135 -10.16 -0.79 5.19
N GLY A 136 -9.54 0.11 5.96
CA GLY A 136 -9.00 -0.14 7.28
C GLY A 136 -9.91 0.33 8.40
N GLY A 137 -10.65 1.43 8.21
CA GLY A 137 -11.52 2.04 9.22
C GLY A 137 -10.90 3.27 9.89
N VAL A 138 -11.47 3.62 11.05
CA VAL A 138 -11.00 4.76 11.85
C VAL A 138 -9.60 4.54 12.42
N PHE A 139 -8.84 5.62 12.50
CA PHE A 139 -7.48 5.66 12.99
C PHE A 139 -7.46 5.73 14.53
N GLU A 140 -6.47 5.09 15.13
CA GLU A 140 -6.11 5.29 16.53
C GLU A 140 -4.59 5.34 16.61
N GLN A 141 -4.06 6.42 17.18
CA GLN A 141 -2.66 6.46 17.59
C GLN A 141 -2.51 5.69 18.91
N THR A 142 -1.66 4.68 18.93
CA THR A 142 -1.38 3.93 20.14
C THR A 142 -0.36 4.65 21.01
N PRO A 143 -0.30 4.35 22.33
CA PRO A 143 0.61 5.04 23.26
C PRO A 143 2.10 4.95 22.92
N ASP A 144 2.50 3.99 22.08
CA ASP A 144 3.86 3.82 21.57
C ASP A 144 4.16 4.68 20.32
N GLY A 145 3.22 5.52 19.89
CA GLY A 145 3.32 6.39 18.73
C GLY A 145 3.10 5.68 17.39
N THR A 146 2.70 4.40 17.40
CA THR A 146 2.26 3.70 16.19
C THR A 146 0.77 3.94 15.92
N TYR A 147 0.29 3.50 14.77
CA TYR A 147 -1.12 3.65 14.41
C TYR A 147 -1.79 2.30 14.14
N ARG A 148 -3.10 2.25 14.38
CA ARG A 148 -3.96 1.10 14.09
C ARG A 148 -5.26 1.54 13.45
N VAL A 149 -5.90 0.60 12.76
CA VAL A 149 -7.21 0.77 12.13
C VAL A 149 -8.15 -0.37 12.55
N TYR A 150 -9.43 -0.07 12.80
CA TYR A 150 -10.37 -1.00 13.47
C TYR A 150 -11.66 -1.30 12.70
N GLY A 151 -11.74 -0.97 11.40
CA GLY A 151 -12.99 -0.89 10.66
C GLY A 151 -13.87 0.26 11.16
N PHE A 152 -15.16 0.22 10.88
CA PHE A 152 -16.14 1.21 11.35
C PHE A 152 -17.06 0.61 12.40
N SER A 153 -17.58 1.43 13.31
CA SER A 153 -18.65 1.01 14.21
C SER A 153 -19.91 0.62 13.43
N LYS A 154 -20.59 -0.45 13.83
CA LYS A 154 -21.92 -0.79 13.30
C LYS A 154 -23.03 0.12 13.82
N ASN A 155 -22.72 1.11 14.67
CA ASN A 155 -23.68 2.16 14.98
C ASN A 155 -23.83 3.09 13.75
N PRO A 156 -24.99 3.08 13.06
CA PRO A 156 -25.14 3.83 11.82
C PRO A 156 -25.26 5.35 12.05
N ALA A 157 -25.49 5.82 13.28
CA ALA A 157 -25.49 7.24 13.63
C ALA A 157 -24.08 7.76 13.95
N GLN A 158 -23.18 6.91 14.44
CA GLN A 158 -21.78 7.23 14.75
C GLN A 158 -20.83 6.10 14.32
N PRO A 159 -20.61 5.91 13.00
CA PRO A 159 -19.74 4.86 12.48
C PRO A 159 -18.25 5.10 12.78
N PHE A 160 -17.87 6.33 13.15
CA PHE A 160 -16.48 6.69 13.42
C PHE A 160 -16.04 6.50 14.88
N LEU A 161 -16.83 5.83 15.72
CA LEU A 161 -16.43 5.59 17.11
C LEU A 161 -15.30 4.56 17.21
N ASN A 162 -14.22 4.91 17.90
CA ASN A 162 -13.15 3.98 18.25
C ASN A 162 -13.61 2.91 19.28
N PRO A 163 -13.12 1.66 19.19
CA PRO A 163 -13.53 0.60 20.12
C PRO A 163 -13.33 1.01 21.58
N GLY A 164 -14.27 0.68 22.45
CA GLY A 164 -14.14 0.99 23.87
C GLY A 164 -14.46 2.43 24.27
N HIS A 165 -14.95 3.28 23.35
CA HIS A 165 -15.41 4.65 23.63
C HIS A 165 -16.37 4.74 24.83
N THR A 166 -16.06 5.64 25.77
CA THR A 166 -16.71 5.83 27.06
C THR A 166 -17.13 7.29 27.27
N SER A 167 -17.81 7.56 28.39
CA SER A 167 -18.22 8.92 28.76
C SER A 167 -17.07 9.88 29.09
N ALA A 168 -15.84 9.39 29.19
CA ALA A 168 -14.66 10.23 29.38
C ALA A 168 -14.07 10.73 28.05
N ASP A 169 -14.45 10.10 26.94
CA ASP A 169 -13.81 10.34 25.64
C ASP A 169 -14.49 11.49 24.88
N PRO A 170 -13.73 12.25 24.08
CA PRO A 170 -14.28 13.30 23.25
C PRO A 170 -15.35 12.77 22.27
N GLY A 171 -16.40 13.55 22.05
CA GLY A 171 -17.50 13.18 21.17
C GLY A 171 -18.48 12.14 21.73
N TYR A 172 -18.38 11.78 23.02
CA TYR A 172 -19.32 10.84 23.65
C TYR A 172 -20.77 11.33 23.60
N SER A 173 -21.66 10.41 23.20
CA SER A 173 -23.10 10.58 23.26
C SER A 173 -23.74 9.39 23.96
N ALA A 174 -24.41 9.61 25.10
CA ALA A 174 -25.08 8.54 25.83
C ALA A 174 -26.15 7.80 25.01
N ALA A 175 -26.74 8.47 24.00
CA ALA A 175 -27.74 7.87 23.12
C ALA A 175 -27.15 6.89 22.10
N TYR A 176 -25.88 7.07 21.72
CA TYR A 176 -25.29 6.39 20.56
C TYR A 176 -23.99 5.64 20.90
N SER A 177 -23.15 6.14 21.81
CA SER A 177 -21.88 5.51 22.18
C SER A 177 -22.03 4.29 23.10
N ALA A 178 -23.15 4.14 23.80
CA ALA A 178 -23.34 3.10 24.82
C ALA A 178 -23.25 1.65 24.29
N SER A 179 -23.29 1.43 22.97
CA SER A 179 -23.30 0.10 22.34
C SER A 179 -22.22 -0.08 21.26
N ASN A 180 -21.05 0.54 21.42
CA ASN A 180 -19.94 0.45 20.46
C ASN A 180 -19.14 -0.87 20.52
N THR A 181 -19.79 -2.01 20.28
CA THR A 181 -19.18 -3.35 20.43
C THR A 181 -19.02 -4.12 19.13
N SER A 182 -19.71 -3.72 18.06
CA SER A 182 -19.67 -4.42 16.77
C SER A 182 -19.04 -3.56 15.69
N ARG A 183 -18.21 -4.18 14.84
CA ARG A 183 -17.47 -3.50 13.76
C ARG A 183 -17.87 -4.01 12.40
N GLN A 184 -17.74 -3.15 11.40
CA GLN A 184 -17.83 -3.44 9.98
C GLN A 184 -16.48 -3.16 9.34
N GLY A 185 -15.90 -4.19 8.71
CA GLY A 185 -14.48 -4.20 8.38
C GLY A 185 -13.59 -4.48 9.60
N PRO A 186 -12.26 -4.27 9.48
CA PRO A 186 -11.54 -3.84 8.28
C PRO A 186 -11.78 -4.79 7.09
N TYR A 187 -11.80 -4.25 5.88
CA TYR A 187 -11.86 -5.02 4.64
C TYR A 187 -10.47 -5.47 4.17
N PHE A 188 -9.42 -4.78 4.64
CA PHE A 188 -8.03 -5.12 4.39
C PHE A 188 -7.21 -5.01 5.68
N GLU A 189 -6.37 -6.01 5.93
CA GLU A 189 -5.47 -6.05 7.08
C GLU A 189 -4.15 -5.35 6.74
N PHE A 190 -4.01 -4.09 7.17
CA PHE A 190 -2.81 -3.30 6.92
C PHE A 190 -1.68 -3.65 7.92
N ASP A 191 -0.47 -3.85 7.40
CA ASP A 191 0.75 -3.87 8.22
C ASP A 191 1.10 -2.45 8.69
N SER A 192 0.90 -2.16 9.97
CA SER A 192 1.09 -0.82 10.52
C SER A 192 2.51 -0.27 10.40
N SER A 193 3.52 -1.11 10.14
CA SER A 193 4.90 -0.66 9.88
C SER A 193 5.06 0.08 8.54
N ARG A 194 4.05 0.00 7.67
CA ARG A 194 4.00 0.67 6.36
C ARG A 194 3.02 1.83 6.30
N PHE A 195 2.50 2.28 7.44
CA PHE A 195 1.79 3.55 7.49
C PHE A 195 2.78 4.71 7.40
N VAL A 196 2.40 5.69 6.61
CA VAL A 196 3.08 6.99 6.50
C VAL A 196 2.01 8.07 6.57
N ASP A 197 2.43 9.29 6.91
CA ASP A 197 1.61 10.50 6.86
C ASP A 197 2.43 11.52 6.06
N THR A 198 2.10 11.68 4.78
CA THR A 198 2.95 12.45 3.85
C THR A 198 2.70 13.95 3.85
N ASP A 199 1.54 14.40 4.33
CA ASP A 199 1.16 15.82 4.39
C ASP A 199 0.90 16.35 5.82
N SER A 200 1.13 15.51 6.83
CA SER A 200 1.06 15.83 8.27
C SER A 200 -0.34 16.22 8.72
N ASP A 201 -1.37 15.60 8.15
CA ASP A 201 -2.78 15.87 8.45
C ASP A 201 -3.42 14.83 9.39
N THR A 202 -2.61 13.90 9.94
CA THR A 202 -2.97 12.76 10.81
C THR A 202 -3.66 11.58 10.12
N ALA A 203 -4.09 11.74 8.87
CA ALA A 203 -4.54 10.61 8.08
C ALA A 203 -3.34 9.81 7.55
N LEU A 204 -3.57 8.52 7.37
CA LEU A 204 -2.49 7.59 7.03
C LEU A 204 -2.59 7.15 5.59
N GLU A 205 -1.48 7.20 4.88
CA GLU A 205 -1.29 6.47 3.64
C GLU A 205 -0.52 5.18 3.86
N TYR A 206 -0.43 4.37 2.81
CA TYR A 206 0.17 3.05 2.87
C TYR A 206 1.25 2.88 1.81
N ILE A 207 2.48 2.59 2.22
CA ILE A 207 3.57 2.31 1.28
C ILE A 207 3.57 0.85 0.80
N ASP A 208 4.06 0.63 -0.40
CA ASP A 208 4.23 -0.72 -0.93
C ASP A 208 5.37 -1.49 -0.23
N SER A 209 5.51 -2.77 -0.61
CA SER A 209 6.47 -3.68 0.04
C SER A 209 7.93 -3.52 -0.44
N PHE A 210 8.24 -2.53 -1.29
CA PHE A 210 9.62 -2.33 -1.73
C PHE A 210 10.48 -1.80 -0.57
N PRO A 211 11.69 -2.36 -0.35
CA PRO A 211 12.57 -1.90 0.71
C PRO A 211 13.03 -0.46 0.46
N GLY A 212 12.70 0.46 1.36
CA GLY A 212 13.05 1.88 1.23
C GLY A 212 12.00 2.72 0.51
N GLN A 213 10.82 2.15 0.22
CA GLN A 213 9.69 2.93 -0.29
C GLN A 213 9.32 4.06 0.67
N GLN A 214 9.03 5.23 0.11
CA GLN A 214 8.60 6.42 0.84
C GLN A 214 7.28 6.96 0.33
N LEU A 215 6.93 6.64 -0.92
CA LEU A 215 5.71 7.10 -1.54
C LEU A 215 4.61 6.05 -1.38
N PRO A 216 3.37 6.46 -1.07
CA PRO A 216 2.29 5.53 -0.79
C PRO A 216 1.72 4.87 -2.05
N TYR A 217 0.74 3.98 -1.91
CA TYR A 217 -0.19 3.67 -2.99
C TYR A 217 -1.12 4.85 -3.24
N ILE A 218 -1.53 5.02 -4.50
CA ILE A 218 -2.61 5.93 -4.88
C ILE A 218 -3.84 5.11 -5.25
N TYR A 219 -4.99 5.46 -4.67
CA TYR A 219 -6.31 4.95 -5.08
C TYR A 219 -7.17 6.06 -5.67
N LEU A 220 -7.68 5.85 -6.87
CA LEU A 220 -8.45 6.85 -7.59
C LEU A 220 -9.78 6.27 -8.00
N SER A 221 -10.86 6.87 -7.51
CA SER A 221 -12.21 6.48 -7.86
C SER A 221 -12.65 7.20 -9.13
N SER A 222 -13.29 6.48 -10.05
CA SER A 222 -13.94 7.14 -11.19
C SER A 222 -15.28 7.77 -10.80
N TYR A 223 -15.72 7.59 -9.54
CA TYR A 223 -17.02 8.04 -9.06
C TYR A 223 -18.17 7.55 -9.96
N GLU A 224 -18.21 6.24 -10.19
CA GLU A 224 -19.16 5.57 -11.10
C GLU A 224 -19.09 6.07 -12.56
N GLY A 225 -17.90 6.49 -12.97
CA GLY A 225 -17.60 7.00 -14.31
C GLY A 225 -17.86 8.48 -14.53
N ARG A 226 -17.99 9.27 -13.47
CA ARG A 226 -17.89 10.75 -13.53
C ARG A 226 -16.47 11.23 -13.82
N GLY A 227 -15.48 10.35 -13.66
CA GLY A 227 -14.08 10.58 -14.00
C GLY A 227 -13.20 10.70 -12.75
N TYR A 228 -11.90 10.51 -12.95
CA TYR A 228 -10.90 10.69 -11.89
C TYR A 228 -10.60 12.17 -11.68
N ARG A 229 -10.47 12.58 -10.41
CA ARG A 229 -10.20 13.96 -10.02
C ARG A 229 -8.73 14.13 -9.68
N THR A 230 -8.06 15.10 -10.28
CA THR A 230 -6.67 15.45 -9.96
C THR A 230 -6.55 16.19 -8.63
N ALA A 231 -7.60 16.90 -8.23
CA ALA A 231 -7.68 17.56 -6.91
C ALA A 231 -7.71 16.59 -5.72
N ASP A 232 -7.92 15.30 -5.97
CA ASP A 232 -7.86 14.25 -4.96
C ASP A 232 -6.41 13.81 -4.66
N LEU A 233 -5.45 14.22 -5.49
CA LEU A 233 -4.04 13.92 -5.29
C LEU A 233 -3.39 14.95 -4.35
N PRO A 234 -2.47 14.53 -3.47
CA PRO A 234 -1.73 15.47 -2.63
C PRO A 234 -0.85 16.39 -3.48
N ALA A 235 -0.92 17.70 -3.22
CA ALA A 235 -0.09 18.69 -3.92
C ALA A 235 1.41 18.53 -3.63
N THR A 236 1.75 17.97 -2.47
CA THR A 236 3.10 17.74 -1.94
C THR A 236 3.88 16.72 -2.77
N LEU A 237 3.20 15.83 -3.48
CA LEU A 237 3.84 14.75 -4.20
C LEU A 237 4.37 15.13 -5.59
N GLY A 238 4.20 16.39 -6.04
CA GLY A 238 4.91 16.95 -7.20
C GLY A 238 4.50 16.42 -8.59
N PHE A 239 3.28 15.90 -8.73
CA PHE A 239 2.79 15.28 -9.97
C PHE A 239 2.13 16.25 -10.94
N ARG A 240 2.18 15.93 -12.25
CA ARG A 240 1.39 16.62 -13.28
C ARG A 240 0.42 15.71 -14.02
N SER A 241 0.71 14.42 -14.15
CA SER A 241 -0.21 13.36 -14.64
C SER A 241 0.38 12.00 -14.27
N VAL A 242 -0.32 11.16 -13.50
CA VAL A 242 0.18 9.82 -13.10
C VAL A 242 -0.45 8.70 -13.96
N TYR A 243 -1.51 8.99 -14.70
CA TYR A 243 -2.30 8.04 -15.50
C TYR A 243 -3.26 8.80 -16.44
N ARG A 244 -4.02 8.08 -17.28
CA ARG A 244 -5.04 8.68 -18.16
C ARG A 244 -6.22 9.25 -17.36
N GLU A 245 -6.26 10.58 -17.27
CA GLU A 245 -7.32 11.35 -16.62
C GLU A 245 -8.66 11.21 -17.37
N GLY A 246 -9.77 11.19 -16.63
CA GLY A 246 -11.10 10.93 -17.20
C GLY A 246 -11.89 12.16 -17.63
N ASN A 247 -11.40 13.38 -17.40
CA ASN A 247 -12.20 14.59 -17.59
C ASN A 247 -11.33 15.84 -17.86
N SER A 248 -11.65 16.58 -18.92
CA SER A 248 -10.87 17.70 -19.49
C SER A 248 -10.91 19.00 -18.68
N ALA A 249 -11.45 19.00 -17.47
CA ALA A 249 -11.62 20.22 -16.67
C ALA A 249 -10.29 20.83 -16.16
N HIS A 250 -9.13 20.19 -16.36
CA HIS A 250 -7.84 20.59 -15.78
C HIS A 250 -6.66 20.75 -16.77
N GLY A 251 -6.93 21.06 -18.04
CA GLY A 251 -5.91 21.68 -18.93
C GLY A 251 -4.89 20.77 -19.62
N SER A 252 -5.01 19.44 -19.50
CA SER A 252 -4.35 18.45 -20.37
C SER A 252 -5.44 17.64 -21.09
N THR A 253 -5.23 17.29 -22.37
CA THR A 253 -6.24 16.58 -23.17
C THR A 253 -6.38 15.15 -22.62
N PRO A 254 -7.48 14.76 -21.97
CA PRO A 254 -7.54 13.47 -21.30
C PRO A 254 -7.70 12.37 -22.34
N GLY A 255 -6.78 11.40 -22.36
CA GLY A 255 -7.03 10.12 -23.00
C GLY A 255 -8.14 9.37 -22.28
N VAL A 256 -8.77 8.38 -22.93
CA VAL A 256 -9.81 7.56 -22.27
C VAL A 256 -9.23 6.91 -21.00
N PRO A 257 -9.84 7.09 -19.81
CA PRO A 257 -9.38 6.50 -18.56
C PRO A 257 -9.33 4.96 -18.65
N PHE A 258 -8.33 4.33 -18.03
CA PHE A 258 -8.11 2.88 -18.17
C PHE A 258 -9.26 2.06 -17.57
N LYS A 259 -9.85 2.52 -16.47
CA LYS A 259 -11.01 1.89 -15.81
C LYS A 259 -12.16 2.88 -15.62
N ALA A 260 -12.67 3.42 -16.72
CA ALA A 260 -13.67 4.50 -16.79
C ALA A 260 -14.96 4.37 -15.95
N LYS A 261 -15.27 3.22 -15.33
CA LYS A 261 -16.43 3.02 -14.43
C LYS A 261 -16.06 2.24 -13.16
N SER A 262 -14.81 2.33 -12.72
CA SER A 262 -14.29 1.65 -11.54
C SER A 262 -13.21 2.52 -10.88
N TYR A 263 -12.09 1.95 -10.48
CA TYR A 263 -11.03 2.64 -9.77
C TYR A 263 -9.66 2.21 -10.31
N GLN A 264 -8.64 2.98 -9.98
CA GLN A 264 -7.26 2.71 -10.33
C GLN A 264 -6.41 2.71 -9.08
N ILE A 265 -5.55 1.70 -8.95
CA ILE A 265 -4.55 1.58 -7.88
C ILE A 265 -3.18 1.64 -8.52
N ILE A 266 -2.29 2.45 -7.95
CA ILE A 266 -0.94 2.69 -8.47
C ILE A 266 0.04 2.61 -7.32
N SER A 267 1.05 1.74 -7.44
CA SER A 267 2.25 1.77 -6.61
C SER A 267 3.37 2.52 -7.34
N PRO A 268 4.22 3.28 -6.62
CA PRO A 268 5.39 3.94 -7.20
C PRO A 268 6.35 2.93 -7.84
N GLY A 269 6.49 1.74 -7.26
CA GLY A 269 7.37 0.72 -7.81
C GLY A 269 8.78 0.78 -7.22
N ALA A 270 9.76 0.27 -7.96
CA ALA A 270 11.08 -0.07 -7.45
C ALA A 270 12.04 1.12 -7.36
N ASP A 271 11.76 2.20 -8.08
CA ASP A 271 12.53 3.44 -8.04
C ASP A 271 12.01 4.46 -7.00
N PHE A 272 10.92 4.12 -6.32
CA PHE A 272 10.25 4.94 -5.30
C PHE A 272 9.65 6.24 -5.85
N GLN A 273 9.33 6.29 -7.14
CA GLN A 273 8.75 7.46 -7.80
C GLN A 273 7.51 7.07 -8.61
N TYR A 274 6.57 8.01 -8.77
CA TYR A 274 5.48 7.79 -9.72
C TYR A 274 5.88 8.30 -11.09
N GLY A 275 5.65 7.49 -12.12
CA GLY A 275 5.87 7.86 -13.50
C GLY A 275 4.82 8.83 -14.03
N THR A 276 4.99 9.21 -15.30
CA THR A 276 4.13 10.19 -15.99
C THR A 276 2.93 9.59 -16.75
N GLY A 277 2.83 8.26 -16.82
CA GLY A 277 1.70 7.51 -17.43
C GLY A 277 1.68 7.40 -18.97
N GLY A 278 0.87 6.46 -19.53
CA GLY A 278 1.13 5.85 -20.87
C GLY A 278 0.97 4.29 -20.97
N ASN A 279 1.44 3.67 -22.07
CA ASN A 279 1.15 2.25 -22.42
C ASN A 279 2.25 1.27 -22.01
N TYR A 280 1.93 0.22 -21.24
CA TYR A 280 2.89 -0.85 -20.90
C TYR A 280 3.63 -1.43 -22.12
N ASP A 281 4.95 -1.59 -22.01
CA ASP A 281 5.75 -2.40 -22.93
C ASP A 281 6.81 -3.19 -22.12
N PRO A 282 6.78 -4.53 -22.18
CA PRO A 282 7.58 -5.42 -21.33
C PRO A 282 9.09 -5.43 -21.63
N ASP A 283 9.53 -4.81 -22.72
CA ASP A 283 10.89 -4.97 -23.25
C ASP A 283 11.85 -3.82 -22.88
N LYS A 284 11.38 -2.77 -22.18
CA LYS A 284 12.22 -1.65 -21.71
C LYS A 284 12.56 -1.82 -20.23
N ASN A 285 13.77 -2.33 -19.96
CA ASN A 285 14.28 -2.65 -18.62
C ASN A 285 14.53 -1.41 -17.74
N PHE A 286 14.29 -1.64 -16.45
CA PHE A 286 14.38 -0.78 -15.27
C PHE A 286 15.75 -0.13 -15.02
N PRO A 287 15.85 1.17 -14.72
CA PRO A 287 17.04 1.72 -14.09
C PRO A 287 17.17 1.13 -12.68
N GLY A 288 18.39 0.73 -12.29
CA GLY A 288 18.67 0.25 -10.94
C GLY A 288 18.57 1.39 -9.89
N PRO A 289 18.81 1.09 -8.60
CA PRO A 289 18.61 2.01 -7.47
C PRO A 289 19.61 3.19 -7.39
N GLN A 290 20.23 3.58 -8.51
CA GLN A 290 21.23 4.64 -8.58
C GLN A 290 21.13 5.39 -9.92
N LEU A 291 20.62 6.64 -9.91
CA LEU A 291 21.45 7.85 -10.06
C LEU A 291 20.58 9.12 -10.05
N PRO A 292 21.15 10.25 -9.60
CA PRO A 292 20.49 11.54 -9.44
C PRO A 292 20.55 12.31 -10.77
N THR A 293 19.46 12.97 -11.13
CA THR A 293 19.37 14.37 -11.59
C THR A 293 17.96 14.56 -12.14
N TYR A 294 17.24 15.52 -11.58
CA TYR A 294 15.91 15.94 -12.02
C TYR A 294 16.02 16.58 -13.42
N THR A 295 16.05 15.78 -14.48
CA THR A 295 15.89 16.29 -15.85
C THR A 295 14.49 15.92 -16.33
N ASP A 296 13.72 16.91 -16.77
CA ASP A 296 12.31 16.82 -17.22
C ASP A 296 12.00 15.81 -18.35
N ASP A 297 12.96 14.98 -18.77
CA ASP A 297 12.78 13.88 -19.72
C ASP A 297 12.40 12.56 -19.01
N ARG A 298 11.25 12.60 -18.31
CA ARG A 298 10.69 11.45 -17.57
C ARG A 298 9.86 10.50 -18.44
N THR A 299 10.27 10.32 -19.70
CA THR A 299 9.66 9.40 -20.67
C THR A 299 10.06 7.93 -20.47
N VAL A 300 10.78 7.63 -19.37
CA VAL A 300 11.44 6.33 -19.09
C VAL A 300 10.97 5.67 -17.77
N GLU A 301 10.10 6.31 -16.97
CA GLU A 301 9.67 5.81 -15.65
C GLU A 301 8.50 4.82 -15.78
N ALA A 302 8.86 3.59 -16.19
CA ALA A 302 7.98 2.49 -16.53
C ALA A 302 8.04 1.34 -15.52
N ASP A 303 7.94 1.60 -14.22
CA ASP A 303 8.01 0.55 -13.19
C ASP A 303 6.84 0.56 -12.18
N ASN A 304 5.97 1.59 -12.21
CA ASN A 304 4.77 1.65 -11.39
C ASN A 304 3.94 0.38 -11.58
N ILE A 305 3.39 -0.16 -10.49
CA ILE A 305 2.59 -1.39 -10.56
C ILE A 305 1.12 -1.01 -10.36
N THR A 306 0.23 -1.51 -11.22
CA THR A 306 -1.18 -1.10 -11.21
C THR A 306 -2.15 -2.25 -11.35
N ASN A 307 -3.44 -1.95 -11.17
CA ASN A 307 -4.54 -2.90 -11.35
C ASN A 307 -5.22 -2.84 -12.72
N PHE A 308 -4.80 -1.95 -13.62
CA PHE A 308 -5.47 -1.71 -14.91
C PHE A 308 -4.58 -1.97 -16.13
N VAL A 309 -3.28 -2.09 -15.91
CA VAL A 309 -2.37 -2.72 -16.86
C VAL A 309 -1.71 -3.90 -16.17
N SER A 310 -1.57 -5.03 -16.86
CA SER A 310 -0.89 -6.24 -16.32
C SER A 310 0.62 -6.06 -16.17
N GLY A 311 1.13 -4.85 -16.39
CA GLY A 311 2.53 -4.45 -16.37
C GLY A 311 2.67 -3.04 -15.81
N SER A 312 3.75 -2.33 -16.12
CA SER A 312 3.94 -0.96 -15.67
C SER A 312 3.24 0.10 -16.50
N LEU A 313 2.87 1.20 -15.85
CA LEU A 313 2.55 2.45 -16.54
C LEU A 313 3.84 2.93 -17.23
N LYS A 314 3.96 2.76 -18.56
CA LYS A 314 4.74 3.76 -19.32
C LYS A 314 3.95 5.03 -19.39
#